data_AF-A0A6A5FA35-F1
#
_entry.id   AF-A0A6A5FA35-F1
#
_cell.length_a   1.000
_cell.length_b   1.000
_cell.length_c   1.000
_cell.angle_alpha   90.00
_cell.angle_beta   90.00
_cell.angle_gamma   90.00
#
_symmetry.space_group_name_H-M   'P 1'
#
loop_
_entity.id
_entity.type
_entity.pdbx_description
1 polymer ?
#
loop_
_entity_poly.entity_id
_entity_poly.type
_entity_poly.pdbx_seq_one_letter_code
_entity_poly.pdbx_strand_id
1 'polypeptide(L)'
;MAPLSPPPPPQDVGWSDAWPEQDVDTHHRPKPRGCPARRCFRKAWLKKFWFLRYSPDLDQMWCHVCRLHSDSLQPSNGLVRGSRVFKFHNIKVHNASSYHQDNVARHMLHMCDLQLGGAGRQNSPL
;
A
#
# COMPACT_ATOMS: atom_id res chain seq x y z
N MET A 1 11.77 31.23 -7.78
CA MET A 1 11.15 29.91 -8.06
C MET A 1 10.34 29.54 -6.83
N ALA A 2 9.02 29.52 -6.94
CA ALA A 2 8.14 29.23 -5.78
C ALA A 2 8.01 27.71 -5.60
N PRO A 3 8.02 27.18 -4.36
CA PRO A 3 7.81 25.76 -4.11
C PRO A 3 6.34 25.40 -4.39
N LEU A 4 6.11 24.41 -5.24
CA LEU A 4 4.79 23.85 -5.51
C LEU A 4 4.26 23.21 -4.22
N SER A 5 3.16 23.75 -3.71
CA SER A 5 2.46 23.18 -2.54
C SER A 5 1.84 21.83 -2.90
N PRO A 6 1.82 20.85 -1.97
CA PRO A 6 1.14 19.57 -2.19
C PRO A 6 -0.37 19.80 -2.38
N PRO A 7 -1.05 18.96 -3.19
CA PRO A 7 -2.49 19.11 -3.43
C PRO A 7 -3.27 18.94 -2.13
N PRO A 8 -4.37 19.70 -1.92
CA PRO A 8 -5.20 19.54 -0.74
C PRO A 8 -5.86 18.15 -0.75
N PRO A 9 -6.05 17.51 0.42
CA PRO A 9 -6.89 16.33 0.50
C PRO A 9 -8.32 16.68 0.06
N PRO A 10 -9.05 15.77 -0.60
CA PRO A 10 -10.43 16.01 -1.00
C PRO A 10 -11.26 16.37 0.22
N GLN A 11 -11.85 17.57 0.20
CA GLN A 11 -12.76 18.06 1.24
C GLN A 11 -14.20 17.80 0.80
N ASP A 12 -14.98 17.32 1.77
CA ASP A 12 -16.43 17.15 1.82
C ASP A 12 -17.09 16.15 0.85
N VAL A 13 -17.46 14.99 1.41
CA VAL A 13 -18.83 14.48 1.21
C VAL A 13 -19.27 13.86 2.53
N GLY A 14 -20.35 14.41 3.09
CA GLY A 14 -20.97 13.99 4.34
C GLY A 14 -21.07 12.47 4.50
N TRP A 15 -20.53 11.99 5.61
CA TRP A 15 -20.64 10.62 6.09
C TRP A 15 -22.08 10.33 6.55
N SER A 16 -22.93 9.94 5.60
CA SER A 16 -24.16 9.24 5.92
C SER A 16 -23.82 7.76 6.17
N ASP A 17 -24.09 7.30 7.39
CA ASP A 17 -23.91 5.93 7.93
C ASP A 17 -24.82 4.86 7.28
N ALA A 18 -25.09 4.97 5.98
CA ALA A 18 -25.90 4.02 5.25
C ALA A 18 -25.45 3.93 3.79
N TRP A 19 -25.89 2.87 3.12
CA TRP A 19 -25.80 2.59 1.67
C TRP A 19 -24.73 1.57 1.23
N PRO A 20 -24.96 0.88 0.09
CA PRO A 20 -25.80 -0.33 0.07
C PRO A 20 -25.01 -1.48 -0.57
N GLU A 21 -25.45 -2.71 -0.32
CA GLU A 21 -24.96 -3.84 -1.10
C GLU A 21 -25.47 -3.70 -2.54
N GLN A 22 -24.57 -3.47 -3.52
CA GLN A 22 -24.59 -4.09 -4.86
C GLN A 22 -23.67 -3.35 -5.85
N ASP A 23 -22.58 -4.00 -6.21
CA ASP A 23 -22.02 -3.92 -7.56
C ASP A 23 -21.52 -5.31 -7.97
N VAL A 24 -22.31 -5.93 -8.84
CA VAL A 24 -22.01 -7.18 -9.55
C VAL A 24 -21.07 -6.83 -10.71
N ASP A 25 -19.79 -7.16 -10.55
CA ASP A 25 -18.81 -7.08 -11.64
C ASP A 25 -18.54 -8.49 -12.19
N THR A 26 -19.06 -8.70 -13.41
CA THR A 26 -19.07 -9.94 -14.16
C THR A 26 -17.73 -10.14 -14.88
N HIS A 27 -16.74 -10.76 -14.25
CA HIS A 27 -15.64 -11.42 -14.96
C HIS A 27 -15.20 -12.70 -14.23
N HIS A 28 -15.19 -13.82 -14.97
CA HIS A 28 -14.97 -15.20 -14.52
C HIS A 28 -13.72 -15.38 -13.62
N ARG A 29 -13.94 -15.80 -12.38
CA ARG A 29 -12.91 -16.37 -11.49
C ARG A 29 -13.56 -17.37 -10.52
N PRO A 30 -12.90 -18.49 -10.14
CA PRO A 30 -13.52 -19.50 -9.29
C PRO A 30 -13.93 -18.87 -7.95
N LYS A 31 -15.21 -19.02 -7.61
CA LYS A 31 -15.84 -18.51 -6.39
C LYS A 31 -15.10 -19.08 -5.16
N PRO A 32 -14.35 -18.28 -4.37
CA PRO A 32 -13.81 -18.77 -3.13
C PRO A 32 -14.98 -18.96 -2.18
N ARG A 33 -15.12 -20.19 -1.68
CA ARG A 33 -16.10 -20.59 -0.66
C ARG A 33 -16.19 -19.51 0.41
N GLY A 34 -17.41 -19.09 0.71
CA GLY A 34 -17.75 -17.89 1.46
C GLY A 34 -16.80 -17.60 2.62
N CYS A 35 -15.93 -16.61 2.43
CA CYS A 35 -15.30 -15.95 3.56
C CYS A 35 -16.42 -15.16 4.27
N PRO A 36 -16.67 -15.39 5.57
CA PRO A 36 -17.64 -14.58 6.31
C PRO A 36 -17.23 -13.12 6.15
N ALA A 37 -18.19 -12.26 5.79
CA ALA A 37 -18.04 -10.88 5.28
C ALA A 37 -17.09 -9.93 6.05
N ARG A 38 -16.61 -10.35 7.24
CA ARG A 38 -15.61 -9.65 8.05
C ARG A 38 -14.15 -9.95 7.67
N ARG A 39 -13.86 -10.98 6.88
CA ARG A 39 -12.48 -11.39 6.48
C ARG A 39 -12.21 -11.32 4.97
N CYS A 40 -13.11 -10.74 4.18
CA CYS A 40 -12.87 -10.54 2.76
C CYS A 40 -11.98 -9.31 2.53
N PHE A 41 -11.03 -9.44 1.61
CA PHE A 41 -10.30 -8.31 1.06
C PHE A 41 -11.29 -7.27 0.50
N ARG A 42 -11.10 -5.99 0.85
CA ARG A 42 -11.91 -4.89 0.31
C ARG A 42 -11.04 -4.03 -0.59
N LYS A 43 -11.39 -3.94 -1.87
CA LYS A 43 -10.69 -3.10 -2.88
C LYS A 43 -10.53 -1.64 -2.42
N ALA A 44 -11.50 -1.11 -1.68
CA ALA A 44 -11.45 0.24 -1.10
C ALA A 44 -10.23 0.48 -0.20
N TRP A 45 -9.68 -0.56 0.44
CA TRP A 45 -8.50 -0.42 1.28
C TRP A 45 -7.24 -0.13 0.45
N LEU A 46 -7.13 -0.63 -0.78
CA LEU A 46 -6.02 -0.28 -1.68
C LEU A 46 -6.07 1.19 -2.10
N LYS A 47 -7.28 1.74 -2.29
CA LYS A 47 -7.46 3.17 -2.60
C LYS A 47 -7.06 4.04 -1.40
N LYS A 48 -7.34 3.58 -0.18
CA LYS A 48 -7.02 4.31 1.05
C LYS A 48 -5.55 4.22 1.45
N PHE A 49 -4.90 3.09 1.19
CA PHE A 49 -3.52 2.83 1.58
C PHE A 49 -2.67 2.53 0.35
N TRP A 50 -1.98 3.54 -0.15
CA TRP A 50 -1.17 3.45 -1.39
C TRP A 50 -0.04 2.40 -1.31
N PHE A 51 0.50 2.17 -0.10
CA PHE A 51 1.56 1.18 0.15
C PHE A 51 1.05 -0.27 0.12
N LEU A 52 -0.26 -0.49 0.12
CA LEU A 52 -0.86 -1.80 0.25
C LEU A 52 -0.97 -2.49 -1.11
N ARG A 53 -0.70 -3.79 -1.14
CA ARG A 53 -0.88 -4.66 -2.31
C ARG A 53 -1.62 -5.92 -1.90
N TYR A 54 -2.33 -6.50 -2.86
CA TYR A 54 -3.08 -7.75 -2.69
C TYR A 54 -2.75 -8.70 -3.84
N SER A 55 -2.41 -9.94 -3.53
CA SER A 55 -2.30 -11.02 -4.49
C SER A 55 -3.57 -11.86 -4.41
N PRO A 56 -4.40 -11.85 -5.46
CA PRO A 56 -5.58 -12.68 -5.52
C PRO A 56 -5.25 -14.18 -5.55
N ASP A 57 -4.10 -14.57 -6.11
CA ASP A 57 -3.70 -15.98 -6.28
C ASP A 57 -3.25 -16.61 -4.96
N LEU A 58 -2.57 -15.83 -4.14
CA LEU A 58 -2.08 -16.27 -2.83
C LEU A 58 -3.03 -15.91 -1.68
N ASP A 59 -4.09 -15.16 -1.99
CA ASP A 59 -5.01 -14.50 -1.06
C ASP A 59 -4.27 -13.77 0.06
N GLN A 60 -3.28 -12.96 -0.31
CA GLN A 60 -2.38 -12.30 0.64
C GLN A 60 -2.34 -10.80 0.42
N MET A 61 -2.32 -10.06 1.53
CA MET A 61 -2.08 -8.62 1.56
C MET A 61 -0.73 -8.32 2.20
N TRP A 62 0.01 -7.39 1.61
CA TRP A 62 1.27 -6.91 2.15
C TRP A 62 1.49 -5.42 1.85
N CYS A 63 2.35 -4.80 2.65
CA CYS A 63 2.90 -3.48 2.42
C CYS A 63 4.13 -3.64 1.53
N HIS A 64 4.09 -3.10 0.31
CA HIS A 64 5.21 -3.24 -0.62
C HIS A 64 6.43 -2.41 -0.19
N VAL A 65 6.21 -1.26 0.45
CA VAL A 65 7.26 -0.37 0.97
C VAL A 65 8.08 -1.07 2.05
N CYS A 66 7.40 -1.58 3.08
CA CYS A 66 8.08 -2.28 4.17
C CYS A 66 8.66 -3.61 3.73
N ARG A 67 8.09 -4.27 2.71
CA ARG A 67 8.66 -5.50 2.17
C ARG A 67 9.94 -5.26 1.37
N LEU A 68 10.05 -4.10 0.72
CA LEU A 68 11.24 -3.71 -0.04
C LEU A 68 12.38 -3.26 0.87
N HIS A 69 12.05 -2.46 1.89
CA HIS A 69 13.04 -1.83 2.79
C HIS A 69 13.14 -2.51 4.15
N SER A 70 12.63 -3.74 4.29
CA SER A 70 12.62 -4.44 5.58
C SER A 70 14.04 -4.66 6.09
N ASP A 71 14.32 -4.14 7.28
CA ASP A 71 15.52 -4.52 8.02
C ASP A 71 15.40 -5.97 8.52
N SER A 72 16.42 -6.79 8.26
CA SER A 72 16.42 -8.23 8.63
C SER A 72 16.29 -8.47 10.14
N LEU A 73 16.51 -7.44 10.96
CA LEU A 73 16.53 -7.52 12.42
C LEU A 73 15.15 -7.35 13.06
N GLN A 74 14.14 -6.89 12.31
CA GLN A 74 12.82 -6.64 12.88
C GLN A 74 11.87 -7.83 12.67
N PRO A 75 11.00 -8.16 13.65
CA PRO A 75 10.06 -9.25 13.52
C PRO A 75 9.15 -8.97 12.32
N SER A 76 9.13 -9.93 11.42
CA SER A 76 8.33 -9.85 10.21
C SER A 76 6.84 -9.79 10.57
N ASN A 77 6.29 -8.58 10.60
CA ASN A 77 4.86 -8.39 10.71
C ASN A 77 4.14 -9.05 9.52
N GLY A 78 2.90 -9.52 9.73
CA GLY A 78 2.13 -10.17 8.66
C GLY A 78 1.95 -9.30 7.42
N LEU A 79 2.01 -7.96 7.54
CA LEU A 79 2.00 -7.05 6.40
C LEU A 79 3.34 -6.95 5.66
N VAL A 80 4.45 -7.37 6.24
CA VAL A 80 5.76 -7.39 5.57
C VAL A 80 5.89 -8.66 4.72
N ARG A 81 5.57 -9.83 5.28
CA ARG A 81 5.63 -11.11 4.54
C ARG A 81 4.43 -11.36 3.62
N GLY A 82 3.25 -10.86 3.99
CA GLY A 82 1.99 -11.27 3.40
C GLY A 82 1.12 -11.99 4.42
N SER A 83 -0.12 -11.53 4.57
CA SER A 83 -1.10 -12.11 5.50
C SER A 83 -2.38 -12.42 4.76
N ARG A 84 -2.99 -13.58 5.07
CA ARG A 84 -4.34 -13.97 4.63
C ARG A 84 -5.44 -13.45 5.56
N VAL A 85 -5.06 -12.87 6.70
CA VAL A 85 -5.99 -12.32 7.69
C VAL A 85 -6.03 -10.81 7.54
N PHE A 86 -7.06 -10.34 6.86
CA PHE A 86 -7.22 -8.92 6.54
C PHE A 86 -7.99 -8.24 7.67
N LYS A 87 -7.29 -7.38 8.43
CA LYS A 87 -7.92 -6.52 9.45
C LYS A 87 -7.56 -5.06 9.16
N PHE A 88 -8.57 -4.23 8.98
CA PHE A 88 -8.38 -2.80 8.76
C PHE A 88 -7.61 -2.13 9.90
N HIS A 89 -7.90 -2.51 11.15
CA HIS A 89 -7.15 -2.06 12.33
C HIS A 89 -5.65 -2.32 12.20
N ASN A 90 -5.24 -3.52 11.77
CA ASN A 90 -3.83 -3.87 11.60
C ASN A 90 -3.15 -2.99 10.54
N ILE A 91 -3.86 -2.65 9.47
CA ILE A 91 -3.34 -1.77 8.41
C ILE A 91 -3.18 -0.34 8.95
N LYS A 92 -4.13 0.17 9.74
CA LYS A 92 -4.01 1.48 10.40
C LYS A 92 -2.84 1.53 11.37
N VAL A 93 -2.72 0.55 12.26
CA VAL A 93 -1.64 0.48 13.25
C VAL A 93 -0.29 0.39 12.55
N HIS A 94 -0.19 -0.40 11.47
CA HIS A 94 1.01 -0.45 10.65
C HIS A 94 1.35 0.90 10.03
N ASN A 95 0.38 1.59 9.42
CA ASN A 95 0.59 2.92 8.84
C ASN A 95 1.11 3.95 9.87
N ALA A 96 0.62 3.87 11.11
CA ALA A 96 1.02 4.77 12.20
C ALA A 96 2.35 4.37 12.87
N SER A 97 2.90 3.20 12.58
CA SER A 97 4.14 2.73 13.21
C SER A 97 5.36 3.50 12.69
N SER A 98 6.31 3.81 13.58
CA SER A 98 7.59 4.43 13.21
C SER A 98 8.33 3.61 12.15
N TYR A 99 8.35 2.28 12.31
CA TYR A 99 8.93 1.36 11.33
C TYR A 99 8.38 1.56 9.91
N HIS A 100 7.07 1.81 9.76
CA HIS A 100 6.51 2.10 8.45
C HIS A 100 6.97 3.46 7.93
N GLN A 101 6.95 4.49 8.77
CA GLN A 101 7.38 5.84 8.40
C GLN A 101 8.85 5.89 7.97
N ASP A 102 9.74 5.20 8.68
CA ASP A 102 11.16 5.10 8.34
C ASP A 102 11.35 4.43 6.98
N ASN A 103 10.60 3.35 6.71
CA ASN A 103 10.63 2.68 5.41
C ASN A 103 10.03 3.51 4.28
N VAL A 104 9.01 4.31 4.56
CA VAL A 104 8.46 5.29 3.60
C VAL A 104 9.50 6.36 3.29
N ALA A 105 10.20 6.90 4.29
CA ALA A 105 11.27 7.86 4.07
C ALA A 105 12.38 7.29 3.19
N ARG A 106 12.86 6.07 3.48
CA ARG A 106 13.83 5.35 2.62
C ARG A 106 13.31 5.12 1.21
N HIS A 107 12.03 4.77 1.06
CA HIS A 107 11.41 4.56 -0.24
C HIS A 107 11.37 5.84 -1.06
N MET A 108 11.01 6.97 -0.45
CA MET A 108 10.99 8.26 -1.13
C MET A 108 12.40 8.70 -1.54
N LEU A 109 13.40 8.53 -0.66
CA LEU A 109 14.80 8.81 -0.99
C LEU A 109 15.26 7.97 -2.19
N HIS A 110 15.01 6.65 -2.17
CA HIS A 110 15.35 5.77 -3.28
C HIS A 110 14.65 6.18 -4.60
N MET A 111 13.39 6.61 -4.55
CA MET A 111 12.68 7.11 -5.73
C MET A 111 13.26 8.44 -6.24
N CYS A 112 13.66 9.35 -5.35
CA CYS A 112 14.34 10.60 -5.70
C CYS A 112 15.73 10.36 -6.30
N ASP A 113 16.52 9.45 -5.73
CA ASP A 113 17.86 9.11 -6.21
C ASP A 113 17.80 8.51 -7.62
N LEU A 114 16.82 7.65 -7.91
CA LEU A 114 16.59 7.12 -9.25
C LEU A 114 16.19 8.20 -10.27
N GLN A 115 15.55 9.29 -9.84
CA GLN A 115 15.16 10.40 -10.70
C GLN A 115 16.32 11.39 -10.95
N LEU A 116 17.26 11.53 -10.01
CA LEU A 116 18.43 12.40 -10.14
C LEU A 116 19.67 11.69 -10.73
N GLY A 117 19.76 10.37 -10.65
CA GLY A 117 20.88 9.56 -11.16
C GLY A 117 20.91 9.36 -12.68
N GLY A 118 19.93 9.90 -13.43
CA GLY A 118 19.87 9.79 -14.89
C GLY A 118 20.74 10.79 -15.67
N ALA A 119 21.44 11.70 -14.98
CA ALA A 119 22.25 12.74 -15.61
C ALA A 119 23.70 12.73 -15.10
N GLY A 120 24.50 11.77 -15.55
CA GLY A 120 25.96 11.91 -15.48
C GLY A 120 26.71 10.64 -15.14
N ARG A 121 27.09 9.88 -16.17
CA ARG A 121 28.42 9.25 -16.33
C ARG A 121 28.50 8.51 -17.65
N GLN A 122 28.69 9.27 -18.72
CA GLN A 122 29.33 8.76 -19.92
C GLN A 122 30.24 9.84 -20.47
N ASN A 123 31.55 9.60 -20.29
CA ASN A 123 32.69 10.00 -21.12
C ASN A 123 33.93 10.18 -20.25
N SER A 124 34.72 9.11 -20.13
CA SER A 124 36.16 9.21 -19.93
C SER A 124 36.80 8.82 -21.26
N PRO A 125 37.46 9.73 -21.98
CA PRO A 125 38.38 9.35 -23.03
C PRO A 125 39.69 8.82 -22.41
N LEU A 126 40.28 7.87 -23.12
CA LEU A 126 41.61 7.28 -22.92
C LEU A 126 42.73 8.33 -22.86
#